data_AF-A0A545BBX7-F1
#
_entry.id   AF-A0A545BBX7-F1
#
_cell.length_a   1.000
_cell.length_b   1.000
_cell.length_c   1.000
_cell.angle_alpha   90.00
_cell.angle_beta   90.00
_cell.angle_gamma   90.00
#
_symmetry.space_group_name_H-M   'P 1'
#
loop_
_entity.id
_entity.type
_entity.pdbx_description
1 polymer ?
#
loop_
_entity_poly.entity_id
_entity_poly.type
_entity_poly.pdbx_seq_one_letter_code
_entity_poly.pdbx_strand_id
1 'polypeptide(L)'
;MNDQVNPIVPTLWEAAVVGAGLVSLLLFVAALILVLRTKSFSPGVRFALALLALAVPVAGPVAAVVVALLEQRRARRPITVSP
;
A
#
# COMPACT_ATOMS: atom_id res chain seq x y z
N MET A 1 -35.22 15.49 -5.48
CA MET A 1 -33.90 15.97 -5.96
C MET A 1 -33.05 14.73 -6.12
N ASN A 2 -32.80 14.31 -7.36
CA ASN A 2 -32.01 13.11 -7.63
C ASN A 2 -30.54 13.53 -7.60
N ASP A 3 -29.90 13.36 -6.45
CA ASP A 3 -28.45 13.50 -6.28
C ASP A 3 -27.77 12.28 -6.89
N GLN A 4 -27.92 12.11 -8.20
CA GLN A 4 -27.28 11.03 -8.94
C GLN A 4 -25.79 11.38 -9.01
N VAL A 5 -25.02 10.80 -8.09
CA VAL A 5 -23.56 10.95 -8.01
C VAL A 5 -22.99 10.61 -9.38
N ASN A 6 -22.42 11.63 -10.04
CA ASN A 6 -21.80 11.45 -11.34
C ASN A 6 -20.58 10.53 -11.18
N PRO A 7 -20.56 9.32 -11.75
CA PRO A 7 -19.48 8.35 -11.55
C PRO A 7 -18.15 8.82 -12.16
N ILE A 8 -18.16 9.86 -12.99
CA ILE A 8 -16.96 10.46 -13.58
C ILE A 8 -16.24 11.37 -12.58
N VAL A 9 -16.97 11.98 -11.64
CA VAL A 9 -16.37 12.91 -10.68
C VAL A 9 -15.92 12.12 -9.46
N PRO A 10 -14.61 12.04 -9.18
CA PRO A 10 -14.13 11.32 -8.03
C PRO A 10 -14.68 11.96 -6.76
N THR A 11 -15.04 11.11 -5.82
CA THR A 11 -15.39 11.53 -4.48
C THR A 11 -14.17 12.15 -3.78
N LEU A 12 -14.42 12.95 -2.74
CA LEU A 12 -13.34 13.54 -1.94
C LEU A 12 -12.38 12.47 -1.39
N TRP A 13 -12.91 11.30 -1.02
CA TRP A 13 -12.10 10.17 -0.56
C TRP A 13 -11.19 9.62 -1.65
N GLU A 14 -11.72 9.35 -2.84
CA GLU A 14 -10.93 8.83 -3.96
C GLU A 14 -9.83 9.82 -4.38
N ALA A 15 -10.17 11.12 -4.45
CA ALA A 15 -9.19 12.16 -4.72
C ALA A 15 -8.07 12.21 -3.65
N ALA A 16 -8.43 12.08 -2.37
CA ALA A 16 -7.46 12.04 -1.27
C ALA A 16 -6.55 10.81 -1.35
N VAL A 17 -7.11 9.63 -1.65
CA VAL A 17 -6.34 8.38 -1.80
C VAL A 17 -5.37 8.49 -2.97
N VAL A 18 -5.83 8.98 -4.13
CA VAL A 18 -4.98 9.19 -5.31
C VAL A 18 -3.86 10.20 -5.00
N GLY A 19 -4.19 11.32 -4.34
CA GLY A 19 -3.22 12.32 -3.91
C GLY A 19 -2.16 11.76 -2.97
N ALA A 20 -2.58 10.99 -1.95
CA ALA A 20 -1.67 10.31 -1.03
C ALA A 20 -0.76 9.32 -1.75
N GLY A 21 -1.30 8.55 -2.70
CA GLY A 21 -0.53 7.64 -3.56
C GLY A 21 0.53 8.38 -4.37
N LEU A 22 0.19 9.54 -4.95
CA LEU A 22 1.12 10.36 -5.72
C LEU A 22 2.26 10.89 -4.86
N VAL A 23 1.96 11.40 -3.66
CA VAL A 23 2.96 11.88 -2.69
C VAL A 23 3.89 10.74 -2.27
N SER A 24 3.33 9.57 -1.97
CA SER A 24 4.10 8.39 -1.58
C SER A 24 5.05 7.95 -2.70
N LEU A 25 4.60 7.98 -3.96
CA LEU A 25 5.43 7.69 -5.13
C LEU A 25 6.58 8.68 -5.29
N LEU A 26 6.33 9.98 -5.13
CA LEU A 26 7.36 11.01 -5.22
C LEU A 26 8.43 10.83 -4.13
N LEU A 27 8.01 10.55 -2.89
CA LEU A 27 8.93 10.27 -1.78
C LEU A 27 9.77 9.01 -2.05
N PHE A 28 9.18 7.96 -2.60
CA PHE A 28 9.89 6.74 -2.98
C PHE A 28 10.99 7.02 -4.02
N VAL A 29 10.67 7.75 -5.09
CA VAL A 29 11.64 8.13 -6.13
C VAL A 29 12.76 9.00 -5.53
N ALA A 30 12.40 9.98 -4.70
CA ALA A 30 13.38 10.84 -4.02
C ALA A 30 14.32 10.04 -3.12
N ALA A 31 13.79 9.07 -2.36
CA ALA A 31 14.57 8.19 -1.51
C ALA A 31 15.56 7.34 -2.31
N LEU A 32 15.13 6.75 -3.44
CA LEU A 32 16.02 6.01 -4.33
C LEU A 32 17.14 6.89 -4.89
N ILE A 33 16.81 8.09 -5.39
CA ILE A 33 17.80 9.04 -5.89
C ILE A 33 18.81 9.38 -4.80
N LEU A 34 18.34 9.66 -3.58
CA LEU A 34 19.22 10.00 -2.46
C LEU A 34 20.17 8.86 -2.10
N VAL A 35 19.67 7.63 -2.01
CA VAL A 35 20.47 6.44 -1.69
C VAL A 35 21.53 6.18 -2.78
N LEU A 36 21.12 6.26 -4.06
CA LEU A 36 22.00 6.03 -5.21
C LEU A 36 23.04 7.14 -5.39
N ARG A 37 22.70 8.40 -5.06
CA ARG A 37 23.62 9.54 -5.19
C ARG A 37 24.61 9.64 -4.02
N THR A 38 24.23 9.18 -2.84
CA THR A 38 25.06 9.27 -1.62
C THR A 38 26.23 8.28 -1.65
N LYS A 39 27.42 8.74 -2.03
CA LYS A 39 28.65 7.92 -2.10
C LYS A 39 29.18 7.45 -0.74
N SER A 40 28.64 7.96 0.36
CA SER A 40 29.13 7.71 1.72
C SER A 40 28.64 6.37 2.30
N PHE A 41 27.61 5.75 1.72
CA PHE A 41 27.11 4.46 2.20
C PHE A 41 27.90 3.28 1.65
N SER A 42 28.17 2.32 2.54
CA SER A 42 28.66 1.01 2.12
C SER A 42 27.63 0.30 1.22
N PRO A 43 28.07 -0.61 0.33
CA PRO A 43 27.16 -1.31 -0.59
C PRO A 43 25.99 -2.02 0.13
N GLY A 44 26.27 -2.64 1.28
CA GLY A 44 25.25 -3.32 2.08
C GLY A 44 24.19 -2.38 2.67
N VAL A 45 24.59 -1.21 3.16
CA VAL A 45 23.65 -0.21 3.69
C VAL A 45 22.78 0.37 2.57
N ARG A 46 23.37 0.64 1.41
CA ARG A 46 22.62 1.06 0.20
C ARG A 46 21.58 0.05 -0.21
N PHE A 47 21.94 -1.23 -0.22
CA PHE A 47 21.03 -2.31 -0.57
C PHE A 47 19.87 -2.42 0.43
N ALA A 48 20.17 -2.38 1.74
CA ALA A 48 19.15 -2.41 2.79
C ALA A 48 18.18 -1.22 2.71
N LEU A 49 18.68 0.00 2.45
CA LEU A 49 17.86 1.20 2.30
C LEU A 49 16.98 1.14 1.03
N ALA A 50 17.51 0.62 -0.08
CA ALA A 50 16.74 0.43 -1.29
C ALA A 50 15.61 -0.59 -1.09
N LEU A 51 15.91 -1.72 -0.43
CA LEU A 51 14.91 -2.72 -0.05
C LEU A 51 13.83 -2.15 0.87
N LEU A 52 14.23 -1.37 1.88
CA LEU A 52 13.30 -0.73 2.80
C LEU A 52 12.37 0.25 2.06
N ALA A 53 12.94 1.09 1.17
CA ALA A 53 12.15 1.98 0.33
C ALA A 53 11.16 1.20 -0.53
N LEU A 54 11.57 0.04 -1.07
CA LEU A 54 10.72 -0.82 -1.89
C LEU A 54 9.61 -1.51 -1.10
N ALA A 55 9.82 -1.78 0.19
CA ALA A 55 8.81 -2.41 1.05
C ALA A 55 7.59 -1.50 1.29
N VAL A 56 7.78 -0.18 1.29
CA VAL A 56 6.70 0.81 1.53
C VAL A 56 5.52 0.66 0.55
N PRO A 57 5.72 0.66 -0.79
CA PRO A 57 4.61 0.50 -1.73
C PRO A 57 3.96 -0.89 -1.72
N VAL A 58 4.66 -1.94 -1.27
CA VAL A 58 4.12 -3.33 -1.26
C VAL A 58 3.46 -3.71 0.06
N ALA A 59 3.74 -3.01 1.16
CA ALA A 59 3.19 -3.32 2.48
C ALA A 59 1.66 -3.30 2.51
N GLY A 60 1.04 -2.31 1.86
CA GLY A 60 -0.42 -2.20 1.75
C GLY A 60 -1.05 -3.38 1.00
N PRO A 61 -0.64 -3.67 -0.26
CA PRO A 61 -1.08 -4.85 -1.00
C PRO A 61 -0.92 -6.16 -0.23
N VAL A 62 0.23 -6.36 0.43
CA VAL A 62 0.49 -7.56 1.24
C VAL A 62 -0.47 -7.64 2.42
N ALA A 63 -0.69 -6.56 3.15
CA ALA A 63 -1.64 -6.52 4.25
C ALA A 63 -3.07 -6.84 3.80
N ALA A 64 -3.51 -6.29 2.66
CA ALA A 64 -4.82 -6.58 2.09
C ALA A 64 -5.00 -8.07 1.73
N VAL A 65 -3.98 -8.67 1.10
CA VAL A 65 -3.98 -10.11 0.79
C VAL A 65 -4.05 -10.95 2.08
N VAL A 66 -3.27 -10.59 3.11
CA VAL A 66 -3.28 -11.30 4.39
C VAL A 66 -4.66 -11.22 5.05
N VAL A 67 -5.27 -10.04 5.09
CA VAL A 67 -6.63 -9.85 5.65
C VAL A 67 -7.65 -10.69 4.87
N ALA A 68 -7.64 -10.64 3.55
CA ALA A 68 -8.55 -11.42 2.71
C ALA A 68 -8.40 -12.94 2.96
N LEU A 69 -7.17 -13.45 3.11
CA LEU A 69 -6.92 -14.85 3.42
C LEU A 69 -7.40 -15.23 4.83
N LEU A 70 -7.24 -14.35 5.82
CA LEU A 70 -7.72 -14.57 7.19
C LEU A 70 -9.26 -14.62 7.24
N GLU A 71 -9.93 -13.71 6.53
CA GLU A 71 -11.39 -13.71 6.40
C GLU A 71 -11.89 -14.98 5.72
N GLN A 72 -11.24 -15.39 4.62
CA GLN A 72 -11.60 -16.62 3.91
C GLN A 72 -11.45 -17.86 4.81
N ARG A 73 -10.40 -17.92 5.66
CA ARG A 73 -10.23 -18.99 6.64
C ARG A 73 -11.31 -18.98 7.72
N ARG A 74 -11.73 -17.80 8.17
CA ARG A 74 -12.80 -17.64 9.17
C ARG A 74 -14.14 -18.09 8.61
N ALA A 75 -14.46 -17.72 7.37
CA ALA A 75 -15.69 -18.13 6.69
C ALA A 75 -15.76 -19.65 6.42
N ARG A 76 -14.61 -20.31 6.25
CA ARG A 76 -14.52 -21.77 6.06
C ARG A 76 -14.59 -22.58 7.36
N ARG A 77 -14.55 -21.96 8.54
CA ARG A 77 -14.79 -22.70 9.79
C ARG A 77 -16.28 -23.08 9.85
N PRO A 78 -16.61 -24.39 9.83
CA PRO A 78 -17.99 -24.82 10.00
C PRO A 78 -18.48 -24.32 11.35
N ILE A 79 -19.64 -23.67 11.37
CA ILE A 79 -20.37 -23.39 12.60
C ILE A 79 -20.77 -24.77 13.12
N THR A 80 -20.04 -25.31 14.10
CA THR A 80 -20.45 -26.53 14.79
C THR A 80 -21.71 -26.18 15.56
N VAL A 81 -22.86 -26.36 14.93
CA VAL A 81 -24.15 -26.34 15.62
C VAL A 81 -24.14 -27.60 16.47
N SER A 82 -23.81 -27.44 17.75
CA SER A 82 -24.01 -28.51 18.73
C SER A 82 -25.52 -28.70 18.89
N PRO A 83 -26.03 -29.94 18.79
CA PRO A 83 -27.44 -30.25 18.98
C PRO A 83 -27.94 -29.94 20.40
#